data_AF-A0A7E6FH90-F1
#
_entry.id   AF-A0A7E6FH90-F1
#
_cell.length_a   1.000
_cell.length_b   1.000
_cell.length_c   1.000
_cell.angle_alpha   90.00
_cell.angle_beta   90.00
_cell.angle_gamma   90.00
#
_symmetry.space_group_name_H-M   'P 1'
#
loop_
_entity.id
_entity.type
_entity.pdbx_description
1 polymer ?
#
loop_
_entity_poly.entity_id
_entity_poly.type
_entity_poly.pdbx_seq_one_letter_code
_entity_poly.pdbx_strand_id
1 'polypeptide(L)'
;MAFPLDKEGRHASATAGLHKKSCHACTFVHCFVGFVQMTMDEKYVNSIWTLLRNAIQEIQKKNNSGLSFEELYRNAYTMVLHKHGEKLYTGLREVVTEHLINKVGLITNSVLDTQFFSS
;
A
#
# COMPACT_ATOMS: atom_id res chain seq x y z
N MET A 1 -48.05 -35.14 -29.74
CA MET A 1 -48.77 -35.15 -28.45
C MET A 1 -47.77 -34.70 -27.39
N ALA A 2 -47.91 -33.71 -26.53
CA ALA A 2 -48.67 -32.46 -26.47
C ALA A 2 -47.90 -31.64 -25.41
N PHE A 3 -47.48 -30.40 -25.72
CA PHE A 3 -46.93 -29.52 -24.69
C PHE A 3 -48.09 -28.87 -23.92
N PRO A 4 -48.01 -28.73 -22.58
CA PRO A 4 -49.07 -28.09 -21.79
C PRO A 4 -49.16 -26.59 -22.08
N LEU A 5 -50.38 -26.09 -22.24
CA LEU A 5 -50.73 -24.68 -22.36
C LEU A 5 -50.94 -24.06 -20.97
N ASP A 6 -50.39 -22.86 -20.75
CA ASP A 6 -50.72 -22.00 -19.62
C ASP A 6 -52.13 -21.38 -19.78
N LYS A 7 -52.80 -21.07 -18.66
CA LYS A 7 -54.25 -20.74 -18.60
C LYS A 7 -54.65 -19.41 -19.25
N GLU A 8 -53.71 -18.64 -19.79
CA GLU A 8 -53.95 -17.31 -20.34
C GLU A 8 -53.72 -17.19 -21.86
N GLY A 9 -53.39 -18.27 -22.58
CA GLY A 9 -53.48 -18.33 -24.04
C GLY A 9 -52.72 -17.25 -24.84
N ARG A 10 -51.63 -16.69 -24.32
CA ARG A 10 -50.85 -15.65 -25.02
C ARG A 10 -49.48 -16.15 -25.47
N HIS A 11 -49.24 -16.03 -26.77
CA HIS A 11 -47.94 -16.22 -27.41
C HIS A 11 -46.96 -15.16 -26.91
N ALA A 12 -45.77 -15.58 -26.48
CA ALA A 12 -44.66 -14.67 -26.22
C ALA A 12 -44.27 -13.96 -27.52
N SER A 13 -44.29 -12.62 -27.51
CA SER A 13 -43.69 -11.81 -28.57
C SER A 13 -42.83 -10.71 -27.96
N ALA A 14 -41.59 -10.67 -28.42
CA ALA A 14 -40.55 -9.73 -28.02
C ALA A 14 -40.90 -8.29 -28.40
N THR A 15 -40.73 -7.36 -27.46
CA THR A 15 -40.60 -5.93 -27.74
C THR A 15 -39.50 -5.32 -26.89
N ALA A 16 -38.66 -4.54 -27.56
CA ALA A 16 -37.35 -4.05 -27.17
C ALA A 16 -37.35 -3.09 -25.96
N GLY A 17 -36.26 -3.16 -25.19
CA GLY A 17 -35.94 -2.22 -24.12
C GLY A 17 -34.48 -2.35 -23.71
N LEU A 18 -33.55 -2.15 -24.66
CA LEU A 18 -32.12 -1.99 -24.38
C LEU A 18 -31.93 -0.68 -23.59
N HIS A 19 -32.12 -0.72 -22.27
CA HIS A 19 -31.66 0.34 -21.40
C HIS A 19 -30.19 0.08 -21.08
N LYS A 20 -29.34 0.53 -22.01
CA LYS A 20 -27.89 0.60 -21.89
C LYS A 20 -27.54 1.55 -20.73
N LYS A 21 -27.58 1.03 -19.50
CA LYS A 21 -27.02 1.71 -18.33
C LYS A 21 -25.51 1.57 -18.43
N SER A 22 -24.90 2.64 -18.92
CA SER A 22 -23.47 2.87 -18.86
C SER A 22 -22.98 2.73 -17.42
N CYS A 23 -22.34 1.61 -17.10
CA CYS A 23 -21.34 1.56 -16.04
C CYS A 23 -20.05 1.02 -16.66
N HIS A 24 -19.22 1.96 -17.06
CA HIS A 24 -17.81 1.79 -17.36
C HIS A 24 -17.13 0.97 -16.26
N ALA A 25 -16.39 -0.06 -16.68
CA ALA A 25 -15.20 -0.65 -16.05
C ALA A 25 -15.07 -0.52 -14.52
N CYS A 26 -15.21 -1.63 -13.78
CA CYS A 26 -14.21 -2.05 -12.78
C CYS A 26 -14.61 -3.34 -12.02
N THR A 27 -13.61 -4.22 -11.88
CA THR A 27 -13.36 -5.14 -10.75
C THR A 27 -14.30 -6.33 -10.51
N PHE A 28 -14.03 -7.41 -11.23
CA PHE A 28 -14.32 -8.81 -10.85
C PHE A 28 -13.48 -9.30 -9.63
N VAL A 29 -12.59 -8.46 -9.08
CA VAL A 29 -11.69 -8.76 -7.96
C VAL A 29 -12.22 -8.18 -6.64
N HIS A 30 -13.49 -8.39 -6.32
CA HIS A 30 -14.08 -7.88 -5.08
C HIS A 30 -14.91 -8.92 -4.30
N CYS A 31 -14.89 -10.19 -4.71
CA CYS A 31 -15.73 -11.24 -4.08
C CYS A 31 -14.94 -12.38 -3.39
N PHE A 32 -13.60 -12.37 -3.35
CA PHE A 32 -12.82 -13.41 -2.62
C PHE A 32 -12.15 -12.91 -1.33
N VAL A 33 -12.03 -11.59 -1.12
CA VAL A 33 -11.43 -11.03 0.12
C VAL A 33 -12.54 -10.49 1.02
N GLY A 34 -13.49 -11.36 1.35
CA GLY A 34 -14.48 -11.07 2.37
C GLY A 34 -13.85 -11.14 3.76
N PHE A 35 -13.96 -10.03 4.49
CA PHE A 35 -14.19 -10.06 5.93
C PHE A 35 -12.98 -10.26 6.86
N VAL A 36 -11.98 -9.39 6.76
CA VAL A 36 -11.29 -8.93 7.98
C VAL A 36 -11.14 -7.41 7.87
N GLN A 37 -12.25 -6.69 8.03
CA GLN A 37 -12.16 -5.25 8.27
C GLN A 37 -11.82 -5.05 9.75
N MET A 38 -10.57 -5.34 10.12
CA MET A 38 -10.02 -4.89 11.38
C MET A 38 -9.73 -3.40 11.18
N THR A 39 -10.61 -2.53 11.68
CA THR A 39 -10.29 -1.11 11.77
C THR A 39 -9.08 -0.98 12.68
N MET A 40 -7.89 -0.82 12.09
CA MET A 40 -6.65 -0.67 12.85
C MET A 40 -6.65 0.72 13.50
N ASP A 41 -6.41 0.76 14.81
CA ASP A 41 -6.26 2.02 15.55
C ASP A 41 -5.06 2.79 14.98
N GLU A 42 -5.22 4.11 14.84
CA GLU A 42 -4.17 5.01 14.38
C GLU A 42 -2.90 4.89 15.23
N LYS A 43 -3.03 4.62 16.54
CA LYS A 43 -1.88 4.38 17.43
C LYS A 43 -1.08 3.16 17.01
N TYR A 44 -1.75 2.08 16.63
CA TYR A 44 -1.10 0.85 16.19
C TYR A 44 -0.38 1.04 14.85
N VAL A 45 -1.00 1.76 13.91
CA VAL A 45 -0.38 2.14 12.63
C VAL A 45 0.89 2.98 12.86
N ASN A 46 0.87 3.92 13.80
CA ASN A 46 2.05 4.72 14.17
C ASN A 46 3.15 3.87 14.81
N SER A 47 2.79 2.89 15.66
CA SER A 47 3.76 1.96 16.25
C SER A 47 4.45 1.12 15.18
N ILE A 48 3.68 0.56 14.24
CA ILE A 48 4.23 -0.19 13.10
C ILE A 48 5.18 0.70 12.28
N TRP A 49 4.75 1.92 11.95
CA TRP A 49 5.58 2.87 11.21
C TRP A 49 6.88 3.18 11.94
N THR A 50 6.84 3.37 13.26
CA THR A 50 8.04 3.63 14.08
C THR A 50 9.01 2.47 14.02
N LEU A 51 8.50 1.23 14.09
CA LEU A 51 9.32 0.02 13.98
C LEU A 51 10.00 -0.08 12.61
N LEU A 52 9.22 0.15 11.53
CA LEU A 52 9.75 0.17 10.16
C LEU A 52 10.80 1.27 9.97
N ARG A 53 10.54 2.49 10.46
CA ARG A 53 11.48 3.61 10.41
C ARG A 53 12.79 3.28 11.09
N ASN A 54 12.74 2.71 12.30
CA ASN A 54 13.95 2.31 13.03
C ASN A 54 14.75 1.26 12.27
N ALA A 55 14.07 0.25 11.70
CA ALA A 55 14.73 -0.76 10.88
C ALA A 55 15.43 -0.18 9.65
N ILE A 56 14.78 0.76 8.95
CA ILE A 56 15.38 1.46 7.80
C ILE A 56 16.64 2.22 8.22
N GLN A 57 16.61 2.91 9.35
CA GLN A 57 17.76 3.63 9.89
C GLN A 57 18.91 2.70 10.29
N GLU A 58 18.61 1.56 10.91
CA GLU A 58 19.63 0.57 11.27
C GLU A 58 20.28 -0.07 10.02
N ILE A 59 19.49 -0.35 8.98
CA ILE A 59 20.03 -0.80 7.67
C ILE A 59 20.96 0.27 7.08
N GLN A 60 20.55 1.54 7.10
CA GLN A 60 21.37 2.66 6.63
C GLN A 60 22.68 2.83 7.43
N LYS A 61 22.70 2.46 8.72
CA LYS A 61 23.90 2.42 9.58
C LYS A 61 24.75 1.15 9.39
N LYS A 62 24.34 0.23 8.51
CA LYS A 62 24.94 -1.10 8.32
C LYS A 62 24.81 -2.03 9.54
N ASN A 63 23.83 -1.79 10.41
CA ASN A 63 23.55 -2.62 11.58
C ASN A 63 22.30 -3.47 11.32
N ASN A 64 22.47 -4.68 10.77
CA ASN A 64 21.35 -5.55 10.40
C ASN A 64 21.15 -6.75 11.34
N SER A 65 22.06 -6.98 12.28
CA SER A 65 22.10 -8.18 13.13
C SER A 65 20.94 -8.30 14.12
N GLY A 66 20.15 -7.23 14.30
CA GLY A 66 19.00 -7.17 15.22
C GLY A 66 17.63 -7.07 14.54
N LEU A 67 17.54 -7.22 13.21
CA LEU A 67 16.29 -7.02 12.47
C LEU A 67 15.65 -8.34 12.04
N SER A 68 14.37 -8.50 12.35
CA SER A 68 13.55 -9.60 11.81
C SER A 68 12.90 -9.19 10.49
N PHE A 69 13.42 -9.70 9.37
CA PHE A 69 12.86 -9.41 8.05
C PHE A 69 11.40 -9.87 7.90
N GLU A 70 11.05 -11.00 8.52
CA GLU A 70 9.69 -11.53 8.46
C GLU A 70 8.70 -10.62 9.18
N GLU A 71 9.07 -10.13 10.38
CA GLU A 71 8.23 -9.22 11.16
C GLU A 71 8.02 -7.90 10.43
N LEU A 72 9.10 -7.32 9.88
CA LEU A 72 9.03 -6.09 9.09
C LEU A 72 8.12 -6.24 7.87
N TYR A 73 8.20 -7.37 7.16
CA TYR A 73 7.36 -7.64 6.00
C TYR A 73 5.87 -7.76 6.40
N ARG A 74 5.55 -8.52 7.46
CA ARG A 74 4.17 -8.66 7.98
C ARG A 74 3.57 -7.31 8.39
N ASN A 75 4.37 -6.48 9.05
CA ASN A 75 3.99 -5.15 9.51
C ASN A 75 3.71 -4.20 8.34
N ALA A 76 4.59 -4.16 7.34
CA ALA A 76 4.37 -3.35 6.13
C ALA A 76 3.15 -3.83 5.33
N TYR A 77 3.00 -5.14 5.15
CA TYR A 77 1.82 -5.73 4.50
C TYR A 77 0.53 -5.34 5.20
N THR A 78 0.51 -5.39 6.55
CA THR A 78 -0.64 -4.99 7.36
C THR A 78 -1.01 -3.53 7.12
N MET A 79 -0.05 -2.60 7.03
CA MET A 79 -0.35 -1.19 6.72
C MET A 79 -0.96 -1.02 5.32
N VAL A 80 -0.44 -1.72 4.31
CA VAL A 80 -0.92 -1.62 2.92
C VAL A 80 -2.32 -2.22 2.79
N LEU A 81 -2.57 -3.36 3.45
CA LEU A 81 -3.87 -4.04 3.46
C LEU A 81 -4.96 -3.14 4.03
N HIS A 82 -4.67 -2.41 5.12
CA HIS A 82 -5.59 -1.47 5.77
C HIS A 82 -5.61 -0.08 5.14
N LYS A 83 -5.16 0.06 3.88
CA LYS A 83 -5.18 1.33 3.11
C LYS A 83 -4.30 2.45 3.67
N HIS A 84 -3.32 2.16 4.53
CA HIS A 84 -2.35 3.13 5.05
C HIS A 84 -1.04 3.18 4.24
N GLY A 85 -1.08 2.75 2.97
CA GLY A 85 0.10 2.73 2.10
C GLY A 85 0.67 4.12 1.78
N GLU A 86 -0.18 5.16 1.72
CA GLU A 86 0.28 6.53 1.46
C GLU A 86 1.20 7.07 2.57
N LYS A 87 0.83 6.82 3.83
CA LYS A 87 1.63 7.19 5.01
C LYS A 87 2.98 6.47 5.00
N LEU A 88 2.97 5.17 4.67
CA LEU A 88 4.18 4.37 4.53
C LEU A 88 5.11 4.94 3.44
N TYR A 89 4.58 5.24 2.26
CA TYR A 89 5.37 5.77 1.15
C TYR A 89 5.95 7.16 1.45
N THR A 90 5.12 8.05 1.99
CA THR A 90 5.54 9.41 2.33
C THR A 90 6.61 9.41 3.41
N GLY A 91 6.39 8.67 4.49
CA GLY A 91 7.38 8.56 5.57
C GLY A 91 8.68 7.89 5.11
N LEU A 92 8.60 6.88 4.24
CA LEU A 92 9.79 6.24 3.67
C LEU A 92 10.62 7.24 2.87
N ARG A 93 9.96 8.02 2.00
CA ARG A 93 10.60 9.06 1.20
C ARG A 93 11.32 10.06 2.10
N GLU A 94 10.67 10.55 3.15
CA GLU A 94 11.26 11.49 4.11
C GLU A 94 12.51 10.93 4.78
N VAL A 95 12.45 9.71 5.32
CA VAL A 95 13.59 9.06 6.01
C VAL A 95 14.77 8.85 5.07
N VAL A 96 14.51 8.47 3.81
CA VAL A 96 15.57 8.29 2.81
C VAL A 96 16.16 9.64 2.42
N THR A 97 15.34 10.66 2.18
CA THR A 97 15.81 12.01 1.86
C THR A 97 16.64 12.60 3.00
N GLU A 98 16.19 12.50 4.25
CA GLU A 98 16.93 12.94 5.44
C GLU A 98 18.30 12.25 5.53
N HIS A 99 18.34 10.93 5.33
CA HIS A 99 19.59 10.19 5.35
C HIS A 99 20.57 10.65 4.26
N LEU A 100 20.08 10.84 3.03
CA LEU A 100 20.91 11.28 1.91
C LEU A 100 21.44 12.70 2.13
N ILE A 101 20.62 13.63 2.59
CA ILE A 101 21.05 15.00 2.90
C ILE A 101 22.13 14.98 3.98
N ASN A 102 21.93 14.23 5.05
CA ASN A 102 22.91 14.11 6.13
C ASN A 102 24.23 13.49 5.64
N LYS A 103 24.17 12.42 4.85
CA LYS A 103 25.37 11.79 4.28
C LYS A 103 26.11 12.71 3.31
N VAL A 104 25.39 13.40 2.43
CA VAL A 104 26.00 14.34 1.47
C VAL A 104 26.59 15.54 2.19
N GLY A 105 25.90 16.11 3.19
CA GLY A 105 26.42 17.19 4.02
C GLY A 105 27.70 16.80 4.76
N LEU A 106 27.78 15.58 5.28
CA LEU A 106 29.01 15.07 5.89
C LEU A 106 30.17 15.00 4.89
N ILE A 107 29.89 14.60 3.64
CA ILE A 107 30.91 14.54 2.58
C ILE A 107 31.36 15.94 2.19
N THR A 108 30.44 16.90 2.03
CA THR A 108 30.84 18.27 1.65
C THR A 108 31.68 18.93 2.73
N ASN A 109 31.33 18.75 4.01
CA ASN A 109 32.12 19.30 5.11
C ASN A 109 33.52 18.66 5.20
N SER A 110 33.64 17.34 5.05
CA SER A 110 34.95 16.68 5.09
C SER A 110 35.86 17.06 3.92
N VAL A 111 35.27 17.36 2.75
CA VAL A 111 36.01 17.90 1.60
C VAL A 111 36.48 19.33 1.89
N LEU A 112 35.66 20.18 2.52
CA LEU A 112 36.07 21.54 2.88
C LEU A 112 37.19 21.56 3.93
N ASP A 113 37.14 20.68 4.93
CA ASP A 113 38.20 20.56 5.96
C ASP A 113 39.54 20.08 5.37
N THR A 114 39.52 19.16 4.40
CA THR A 114 40.75 18.68 3.74
C THR A 114 41.37 19.71 2.80
N GLN A 115 40.57 20.64 2.25
CA GLN A 115 41.07 21.72 1.39
C GLN A 115 41.72 22.85 2.20
N PHE A 116 41.28 23.09 3.45
CA PHE A 116 41.78 24.21 4.27
C PHE A 116 43.13 23.94 4.94
N PHE A 117 43.50 22.67 5.20
CA PHE A 117 44.80 22.30 5.78
C PHE A 117 45.95 22.17 4.77
N SER A 118 45.70 22.42 3.48
CA SER A 118 46.72 22.34 2.40
C SER A 118 47.18 23.71 1.88
N SER A 119 46.88 24.81 2.57
CA SER A 119 47.36 26.17 2.24
C SER A 119 48.11 26.82 3.40
#